data_AF-A0A645GGN9-F1
#
_entry.id   AF-A0A645GGN9-F1
#
_cell.length_a   1.000
_cell.length_b   1.000
_cell.length_c   1.000
_cell.angle_alpha   90.00
_cell.angle_beta   90.00
_cell.angle_gamma   90.00
#
_symmetry.space_group_name_H-M   'P 1'
#
loop_
_entity.id
_entity.type
_entity.pdbx_description
1 polymer ?
#
loop_
_entity_poly.entity_id
_entity_poly.type
_entity_poly.pdbx_seq_one_letter_code
_entity_poly.pdbx_strand_id
1 'polypeptide(L)'
;MTETNLVKTLTSIQNTNDDVYLVEGNWPLTNVPLLAGKNCFDSTQVYPDPEKWRTVDPSEQYETVYNRFSHISLNLITDQTRFRLQSGDLIVVDFCVDDLKVYNIRYLMTQKDYSSLSGYKFALVGVADDWNVYQITYPTAAKETGD
;
A
#
# COMPACT_ATOMS: atom_id res chain seq x y z
N MET A 1 4.73 -16.56 -19.39
CA MET A 1 4.92 -15.86 -18.10
C MET A 1 5.32 -16.91 -17.08
N THR A 2 6.49 -16.80 -16.46
CA THR A 2 6.82 -17.67 -15.33
C THR A 2 6.04 -17.15 -14.14
N GLU A 3 5.09 -17.93 -13.62
CA GLU A 3 4.40 -17.59 -12.37
C GLU A 3 5.41 -17.59 -11.23
N THR A 4 5.70 -16.41 -10.68
CA THR A 4 6.58 -16.27 -9.51
C THR A 4 5.88 -16.85 -8.27
N ASN A 5 6.64 -17.24 -7.24
CA ASN A 5 6.04 -17.74 -6.01
C ASN A 5 5.16 -16.67 -5.35
N LEU A 6 5.54 -15.40 -5.47
CA LEU A 6 4.71 -14.27 -5.06
C LEU A 6 3.34 -14.27 -5.73
N VAL A 7 3.26 -14.39 -7.06
CA VAL A 7 1.96 -14.41 -7.77
C VAL A 7 1.11 -15.58 -7.29
N LYS A 8 1.69 -16.77 -7.13
CA LYS A 8 0.98 -17.95 -6.60
C LYS A 8 0.45 -17.73 -5.18
N THR A 9 1.26 -17.14 -4.31
CA THR A 9 0.87 -16.80 -2.94
C THR A 9 -0.27 -15.80 -2.92
N LEU A 10 -0.22 -14.74 -3.74
CA LEU A 10 -1.30 -13.76 -3.80
C LEU A 10 -2.59 -14.33 -4.41
N THR A 11 -2.49 -15.21 -5.43
CA THR A 11 -3.65 -15.87 -6.03
C THR A 11 -4.34 -16.84 -5.07
N SER A 12 -3.61 -17.48 -4.15
CA SER A 12 -4.20 -18.41 -3.17
C SER A 12 -4.99 -17.72 -2.06
N ILE A 13 -4.71 -16.43 -1.81
CA ILE A 13 -5.44 -15.62 -0.83
C ILE A 13 -6.85 -15.32 -1.38
N GLN A 14 -7.85 -15.88 -0.70
CA GLN A 14 -9.26 -15.57 -0.92
C GLN A 14 -9.56 -14.19 -0.32
N ASN A 15 -10.04 -13.26 -1.14
CA ASN A 15 -10.36 -11.90 -0.75
C ASN A 15 -11.58 -11.41 -1.55
N THR A 16 -12.11 -10.26 -1.16
CA THR A 16 -13.17 -9.60 -1.94
C THR A 16 -12.55 -8.82 -3.11
N ASN A 17 -13.34 -8.57 -4.15
CA ASN A 17 -12.88 -7.74 -5.28
C ASN A 17 -12.60 -6.28 -4.89
N ASP A 18 -13.03 -5.85 -3.71
CA ASP A 18 -12.87 -4.47 -3.22
C ASP A 18 -11.64 -4.29 -2.33
N ASP A 19 -10.95 -5.37 -1.97
CA ASP A 19 -9.76 -5.32 -1.11
C ASP A 19 -8.55 -4.78 -1.89
N VAL A 20 -7.90 -3.75 -1.34
CA VAL A 20 -6.75 -3.09 -1.97
C VAL A 20 -5.44 -3.59 -1.34
N TYR A 21 -4.47 -3.92 -2.19
CA TYR A 21 -3.10 -4.29 -1.81
C TYR A 21 -2.20 -3.06 -1.87
N LEU A 22 -1.21 -3.03 -0.99
CA LEU A 22 -0.12 -2.07 -0.99
C LEU A 22 1.20 -2.83 -0.91
N VAL A 23 2.21 -2.39 -1.65
CA VAL A 23 3.53 -3.02 -1.68
C VAL A 23 4.58 -2.07 -1.11
N GLU A 24 4.96 -2.28 0.14
CA GLU A 24 6.09 -1.55 0.73
C GLU A 24 7.40 -2.06 0.12
N GLY A 25 7.88 -1.36 -0.89
CA GLY A 25 9.02 -1.79 -1.69
C GLY A 25 9.30 -0.87 -2.86
N ASN A 26 10.05 -1.38 -3.82
CA ASN A 26 10.42 -0.65 -5.03
C ASN A 26 9.90 -1.36 -6.29
N TRP A 27 9.82 -0.61 -7.39
CA TRP A 27 9.52 -1.15 -8.71
C TRP A 27 10.58 -2.20 -9.12
N PRO A 28 10.21 -3.29 -9.83
CA PRO A 28 8.91 -3.59 -10.44
C PRO A 28 7.90 -4.32 -9.55
N LEU A 29 8.27 -4.68 -8.32
CA LEU A 29 7.49 -5.57 -7.47
C LEU A 29 6.14 -4.98 -7.03
N THR A 30 5.99 -3.66 -7.06
CA THR A 30 4.71 -2.96 -6.83
C THR A 30 3.61 -3.32 -7.84
N ASN A 31 3.96 -3.94 -8.97
CA ASN A 31 2.99 -4.44 -9.95
C ASN A 31 2.57 -5.91 -9.73
N VAL A 32 3.20 -6.63 -8.82
CA VAL A 32 2.94 -8.07 -8.60
C VAL A 32 1.49 -8.36 -8.19
N PRO A 33 0.83 -7.58 -7.32
CA PRO A 33 -0.59 -7.81 -7.01
C PRO A 33 -1.50 -7.73 -8.25
N LEU A 34 -1.21 -6.82 -9.19
CA LEU A 34 -1.97 -6.72 -10.45
C LEU A 34 -1.84 -8.00 -11.29
N LEU A 35 -0.64 -8.60 -11.33
CA LEU A 35 -0.41 -9.87 -12.04
C LEU A 35 -1.18 -11.04 -11.42
N ALA A 36 -1.49 -10.96 -10.13
CA ALA A 36 -2.32 -11.91 -9.40
C ALA A 36 -3.83 -11.58 -9.46
N GLY A 37 -4.24 -10.58 -10.25
CA GLY A 37 -5.63 -10.16 -10.39
C GLY A 37 -6.17 -9.39 -9.18
N LYS A 38 -5.30 -8.76 -8.38
CA LYS A 38 -5.68 -7.99 -7.19
C LYS A 38 -5.54 -6.49 -7.45
N ASN A 39 -6.39 -5.68 -6.82
CA ASN A 39 -6.25 -4.22 -6.86
C ASN A 39 -4.99 -3.80 -6.10
N CYS A 40 -4.18 -2.91 -6.68
CA CYS A 40 -2.93 -2.44 -6.09
C CYS A 40 -2.91 -0.91 -6.00
N PHE A 41 -2.62 -0.37 -4.82
CA PHE A 41 -2.59 1.06 -4.57
C PHE A 41 -1.37 1.74 -5.21
N ASP A 42 -0.20 1.13 -5.12
CA ASP A 42 1.10 1.73 -5.49
C ASP A 42 1.76 1.06 -6.70
N SER A 43 0.97 0.38 -7.53
CA SER A 43 1.38 -0.02 -8.88
C SER A 43 1.74 1.19 -9.75
N THR A 44 2.40 0.95 -10.89
CA THR A 44 2.76 2.00 -11.83
C THR A 44 1.55 2.87 -12.20
N GLN A 45 1.66 4.17 -11.91
CA GLN A 45 0.64 5.16 -12.20
C GLN A 45 0.86 5.69 -13.61
N VAL A 46 0.14 5.07 -14.57
CA VAL A 46 0.27 5.40 -16.01
C VAL A 46 -0.30 6.78 -16.31
N TYR A 47 -1.43 7.13 -15.68
CA TYR A 47 -2.04 8.45 -15.77
C TYR A 47 -1.97 9.14 -14.41
N PRO A 48 -1.65 10.44 -14.38
CA PRO A 48 -1.75 11.22 -13.15
C PRO A 48 -3.14 11.12 -12.54
N ASP A 49 -3.20 10.78 -11.25
CA ASP A 49 -4.42 10.82 -10.44
C ASP A 49 -4.15 11.68 -9.20
N PRO A 50 -4.27 13.02 -9.31
CA PRO A 50 -4.01 13.91 -8.19
C PRO A 50 -5.06 13.76 -7.07
N GLU A 51 -6.30 13.42 -7.40
CA GLU A 51 -7.38 13.26 -6.41
C GLU A 51 -7.07 12.14 -5.42
N LYS A 52 -6.45 11.05 -5.90
CA LYS A 52 -5.93 9.99 -5.04
C LYS A 52 -5.08 10.54 -3.91
N TRP A 53 -4.18 11.47 -4.19
CA TRP A 53 -3.18 11.93 -3.21
C TRP A 53 -3.62 13.14 -2.39
N ARG A 54 -4.54 13.97 -2.90
CA ARG A 54 -5.08 15.14 -2.16
C ARG A 54 -5.75 14.78 -0.83
N THR A 55 -6.22 13.54 -0.66
CA THR A 55 -6.79 13.10 0.62
C THR A 55 -5.76 13.10 1.75
N VAL A 56 -4.49 12.81 1.44
CA VAL A 56 -3.36 12.81 2.40
C VAL A 56 -2.42 14.02 2.21
N ASP A 57 -2.65 14.82 1.17
CA ASP A 57 -2.06 16.15 0.97
C ASP A 57 -3.14 17.20 0.67
N PRO A 58 -3.96 17.59 1.67
CA PRO A 58 -5.03 18.56 1.48
C PRO A 58 -4.52 19.98 1.20
N SER A 59 -3.25 20.25 1.49
CA SER A 59 -2.58 21.52 1.15
C SER A 59 -2.10 21.57 -0.30
N GLU A 60 -2.10 20.42 -1.00
CA GLU A 60 -1.59 20.25 -2.36
C GLU A 60 -0.11 20.67 -2.51
N GLN A 61 0.65 20.67 -1.42
CA GLN A 61 2.04 21.13 -1.42
C GLN A 61 2.95 20.21 -2.25
N TYR A 62 2.55 18.95 -2.45
CA TYR A 62 3.26 17.93 -3.22
C TYR A 62 2.62 17.66 -4.60
N GLU A 63 1.64 18.44 -5.05
CA GLU A 63 0.91 18.17 -6.30
C GLU A 63 1.85 17.99 -7.51
N THR A 64 2.86 18.84 -7.63
CA THR A 64 3.85 18.74 -8.71
C THR A 64 4.67 17.44 -8.68
N VAL A 65 4.74 16.75 -7.54
CA VAL A 65 5.43 15.46 -7.39
C VAL A 65 4.55 14.32 -7.88
N TYR A 66 3.30 14.20 -7.41
CA TYR A 66 2.45 13.04 -7.71
C TYR A 66 1.58 13.20 -8.96
N ASN A 67 1.39 14.41 -9.48
CA ASN A 67 0.62 14.67 -10.70
C ASN A 67 1.46 14.37 -11.97
N ARG A 68 1.85 13.11 -12.14
CA ARG A 68 2.68 12.62 -13.26
C ARG A 68 2.52 11.13 -13.51
N PHE A 69 3.02 10.69 -14.66
CA PHE A 69 3.41 9.29 -14.85
C PHE A 69 4.48 8.93 -13.82
N SER A 70 4.28 7.88 -13.02
CA SER A 70 5.25 7.49 -12.00
C SER A 70 5.23 6.01 -11.63
N HIS A 71 6.42 5.48 -11.40
CA HIS A 71 6.66 4.40 -10.46
C HIS A 71 6.60 4.96 -9.04
N ILE A 72 5.97 4.20 -8.16
CA ILE A 72 5.80 4.57 -6.76
C ILE A 72 6.65 3.59 -5.95
N SER A 73 7.54 4.13 -5.11
CA SER A 73 8.13 3.37 -4.01
C SER A 73 7.54 3.90 -2.72
N LEU A 74 7.04 3.00 -1.88
CA LEU A 74 6.33 3.37 -0.67
C LEU A 74 7.03 2.77 0.56
N ASN A 75 7.19 3.60 1.60
CA ASN A 75 7.69 3.19 2.91
C ASN A 75 6.66 3.54 3.98
N LEU A 76 6.25 2.60 4.81
CA LEU A 76 5.34 2.90 5.91
C LEU A 76 6.10 3.60 7.03
N ILE A 77 5.48 4.66 7.56
CA ILE A 77 5.98 5.46 8.68
C ILE A 77 4.85 5.73 9.69
N THR A 78 5.20 6.09 10.91
CA THR A 78 4.25 6.50 11.96
C THR A 78 4.12 8.02 12.10
N ASP A 79 4.61 8.75 11.10
CA ASP A 79 4.60 10.22 11.02
C ASP A 79 3.81 10.64 9.77
N GLN A 80 3.68 11.94 9.52
CA GLN A 80 2.87 12.47 8.43
C GLN A 80 3.33 12.01 7.04
N THR A 81 2.35 11.68 6.20
CA THR A 81 2.58 11.31 4.79
C THR A 81 3.30 12.43 4.05
N ARG A 82 4.35 12.08 3.32
CA ARG A 82 5.16 13.03 2.55
C ARG A 82 5.70 12.41 1.27
N PHE A 83 5.92 13.26 0.28
CA PHE A 83 6.30 12.87 -1.06
C PHE A 83 7.64 13.48 -1.43
N ARG A 84 8.44 12.73 -2.19
CA ARG A 84 9.63 13.27 -2.84
C ARG A 84 9.79 12.69 -4.24
N LEU A 85 10.29 13.52 -5.16
CA LEU A 85 10.67 13.08 -6.48
C LEU A 85 12.10 12.51 -6.40
N GLN A 86 12.26 11.21 -6.66
CA GLN A 86 13.58 10.56 -6.67
C GLN A 86 14.23 10.61 -8.06
N SER A 87 13.44 10.39 -9.12
CA SER A 87 13.84 10.59 -10.52
C SER A 87 12.64 11.04 -11.34
N GLY A 88 12.82 11.33 -12.63
CA GLY A 88 11.77 11.92 -13.49
C GLY A 88 10.43 11.19 -13.45
N ASP A 89 10.48 9.87 -13.31
CA ASP A 89 9.36 8.91 -13.29
C ASP A 89 9.31 8.06 -12.02
N LEU A 90 10.05 8.39 -10.95
CA LEU A 90 10.00 7.67 -9.67
C LEU A 90 9.72 8.63 -8.53
N ILE A 91 8.59 8.42 -7.87
CA ILE A 91 8.24 9.11 -6.62
C ILE A 91 8.47 8.17 -5.45
N VAL A 92 8.88 8.73 -4.32
CA VAL A 92 8.88 8.02 -3.05
C VAL A 92 7.86 8.64 -2.13
N VAL A 93 7.03 7.78 -1.55
CA VAL A 93 6.01 8.14 -0.57
C VAL A 93 6.43 7.53 0.76
N ASP A 94 6.77 8.38 1.73
CA ASP A 94 6.77 7.92 3.12
C ASP A 94 5.31 8.05 3.57
N PHE A 95 4.63 6.93 3.72
CA PHE A 95 3.18 6.84 3.86
C PHE A 95 2.80 6.52 5.31
N CYS A 96 1.96 7.35 5.90
CA CYS A 96 1.52 7.16 7.27
C CYS A 96 0.67 5.89 7.38
N VAL A 97 0.97 5.04 8.37
CA VAL A 97 0.19 3.83 8.65
C VAL A 97 -1.28 4.13 8.98
N ASP A 98 -1.58 5.32 9.52
CA ASP A 98 -2.96 5.75 9.79
C ASP A 98 -3.78 6.04 8.52
N ASP A 99 -3.11 6.35 7.41
CA ASP A 99 -3.76 6.64 6.13
C ASP A 99 -4.17 5.35 5.37
N LEU A 100 -3.66 4.18 5.78
CA LEU A 100 -4.02 2.89 5.17
C LEU A 100 -5.54 2.64 5.18
N LYS A 101 -6.23 3.05 6.26
CA LYS A 101 -7.69 2.91 6.41
C LYS A 101 -8.46 3.79 5.42
N VAL A 102 -7.91 4.95 5.07
CA VAL A 102 -8.54 5.95 4.19
C VAL A 102 -8.70 5.38 2.78
N TYR A 103 -7.73 4.58 2.34
CA TYR A 103 -7.74 3.94 1.02
C TYR A 103 -8.24 2.49 1.02
N ASN A 104 -8.84 2.03 2.12
CA ASN A 104 -9.28 0.64 2.27
C ASN A 104 -8.16 -0.37 1.96
N ILE A 105 -6.92 -0.09 2.35
CA ILE A 105 -5.82 -1.04 2.18
C ILE A 105 -6.10 -2.24 3.10
N ARG A 106 -6.17 -3.45 2.56
CA ARG A 106 -6.45 -4.67 3.33
C ARG A 106 -5.30 -5.64 3.36
N TYR A 107 -4.36 -5.49 2.43
CA TYR A 107 -3.20 -6.35 2.35
C TYR A 107 -1.93 -5.52 2.15
N LEU A 108 -0.89 -5.88 2.90
CA LEU A 108 0.45 -5.31 2.79
C LEU A 108 1.41 -6.41 2.33
N MET A 109 2.10 -6.19 1.22
CA MET A 109 3.25 -6.98 0.80
C MET A 109 4.53 -6.20 1.14
N THR A 110 5.43 -6.80 1.92
CA THR A 110 6.64 -6.13 2.42
C THR A 110 7.75 -7.14 2.77
N GLN A 111 9.01 -6.71 2.76
CA GLN A 111 10.13 -7.51 3.30
C GLN A 111 10.39 -7.25 4.79
N LYS A 112 9.71 -6.26 5.38
CA LYS A 112 9.82 -5.94 6.81
C LYS A 112 8.91 -6.86 7.63
N ASP A 113 9.21 -6.97 8.93
CA ASP A 113 8.36 -7.67 9.88
C ASP A 113 7.45 -6.69 10.61
N TYR A 114 6.13 -6.84 10.44
CA TYR A 114 5.09 -6.06 11.11
C TYR A 114 4.33 -6.85 12.18
N SER A 115 4.73 -8.09 12.48
CA SER A 115 4.06 -8.95 13.47
C SER A 115 4.00 -8.35 14.88
N SER A 116 4.89 -7.40 15.19
CA SER A 116 5.03 -6.77 16.50
C SER A 116 4.66 -5.28 16.54
N LEU A 117 4.14 -4.69 15.45
CA LEU A 117 3.80 -3.27 15.42
C LEU A 117 2.57 -2.98 16.32
N SER A 118 2.79 -2.25 17.42
CA SER A 118 1.73 -1.89 18.37
C SER A 118 0.71 -0.91 17.76
N GLY A 119 -0.58 -1.09 18.07
CA GLY A 119 -1.65 -0.18 17.63
C GLY A 119 -2.35 -0.60 16.34
N TYR A 120 -1.76 -1.51 15.57
CA TYR A 120 -2.31 -2.03 14.32
C TYR A 120 -2.34 -3.56 14.35
N LYS A 121 -3.29 -4.18 13.64
CA LYS A 121 -3.37 -5.63 13.52
C LYS A 121 -2.94 -6.07 12.12
N PHE A 122 -1.70 -6.53 12.02
CA PHE A 122 -1.13 -7.17 10.84
C PHE A 122 -1.08 -8.69 11.08
N ALA A 123 -1.94 -9.44 10.40
CA ALA A 123 -1.93 -10.90 10.45
C ALA A 123 -1.17 -11.47 9.26
N LEU A 124 -0.09 -12.23 9.48
CA LEU A 124 0.66 -12.86 8.39
C LEU A 124 -0.20 -13.93 7.72
N VAL A 125 -0.43 -13.80 6.41
CA VAL A 125 -1.27 -14.70 5.61
C VAL A 125 -0.52 -15.37 4.47
N GLY A 126 0.71 -14.94 4.17
CA GLY A 126 1.54 -15.55 3.15
C GLY A 126 3.01 -15.16 3.27
N VAL A 127 3.89 -16.04 2.79
CA VAL A 127 5.34 -15.79 2.68
C VAL A 127 5.83 -16.36 1.35
N ALA A 128 6.61 -15.58 0.60
CA ALA A 128 7.28 -16.05 -0.62
C ALA A 128 8.49 -15.17 -0.95
N ASP A 129 9.62 -15.79 -1.33
CA ASP A 129 10.81 -15.10 -1.84
C ASP A 129 11.30 -13.92 -0.95
N ASP A 130 11.32 -14.11 0.38
CA ASP A 130 11.64 -13.11 1.42
C ASP A 130 10.60 -11.98 1.61
N TRP A 131 9.41 -12.12 1.03
CA TRP A 131 8.29 -11.21 1.26
C TRP A 131 7.25 -11.83 2.17
N ASN A 132 6.75 -10.99 3.06
CA ASN A 132 5.59 -11.23 3.89
C ASN A 132 4.36 -10.59 3.23
N VAL A 133 3.23 -11.29 3.31
CA VAL A 133 1.91 -10.75 2.98
C VAL A 133 1.09 -10.73 4.25
N TYR A 134 0.74 -9.52 4.71
CA TYR A 134 -0.08 -9.30 5.90
C TYR A 134 -1.50 -8.91 5.50
N GLN A 135 -2.50 -9.45 6.19
CA GLN A 135 -3.85 -8.91 6.20
C GLN A 135 -3.98 -7.86 7.30
N ILE A 136 -4.54 -6.70 6.96
CA ILE A 136 -4.70 -5.56 7.86
C ILE A 136 -6.14 -5.52 8.38
N THR A 137 -6.29 -5.49 9.71
CA THR A 137 -7.58 -5.25 10.36
C THR A 137 -7.54 -3.94 11.13
N TYR A 138 -8.46 -3.03 10.79
CA TYR A 138 -8.63 -1.77 11.52
C TYR A 138 -9.49 -2.00 12.77
N PRO A 139 -9.09 -1.45 13.94
CA PRO A 139 -9.98 -1.45 15.09
C PRO A 139 -11.28 -0.72 14.72
N THR A 140 -12.42 -1.35 14.95
CA THR A 140 -13.71 -0.65 14.87
C THR A 140 -13.68 0.46 15.91
N ALA A 141 -14.00 1.70 15.51
CA ALA A 141 -14.18 2.77 16.48
C ALA A 141 -15.14 2.28 17.56
N ALA A 142 -14.72 2.34 18.83
CA ALA A 142 -15.63 2.07 19.94
C ALA A 142 -16.83 2.99 19.74
N LYS A 143 -18.03 2.43 19.59
CA LYS A 143 -19.25 3.22 19.68
C LYS A 143 -19.19 3.85 21.07
N GLU A 144 -19.05 5.18 21.12
CA GLU A 144 -19.31 5.91 22.35
C GLU A 144 -20.74 5.58 22.75
N THR A 145 -20.89 4.69 23.74
CA THR A 145 -22.13 4.52 24.47
C THR A 145 -22.31 5.81 25.25
N GLY A 146 -23.05 6.75 24.67
CA GLY A 146 -23.66 7.83 25.42
C GLY A 146 -24.71 7.21 26.34
N ASP A 147 -24.42 7.24 27.64
CA ASP A 147 -25.44 7.24 28.71
C ASP A 147 -26.12 8.62 28.76
#